data_AF-A0AAN6ILS4-F1
#
_entry.id   AF-A0AAN6ILS4-F1
#
_cell.length_a   1.000
_cell.length_b   1.000
_cell.length_c   1.000
_cell.angle_alpha   90.00
_cell.angle_beta   90.00
_cell.angle_gamma   90.00
#
_symmetry.space_group_name_H-M   'P 1'
#
loop_
_entity.id
_entity.type
_entity.pdbx_description
1 polymer ?
#
loop_
_entity_poly.entity_id
_entity_poly.type
_entity_poly.pdbx_seq_one_letter_code
_entity_poly.pdbx_strand_id
1 'polypeptide(L)'
;QSKKSLAEEYESEYMAQKAGDAFVPENEAKLTESHRDVDSQMRNLFTQLDALSHFHFAPRPAAMDIEIRTNTPALQMEEKLPVSMTQADQLAPSEIFDKRQKGAGRTGDIVGDTELSREERKLRRQRKKGEKKKQAAAKASVSKPKPTVKPPTVKSAS
;
A
#
# COMPACT_ATOMS: atom_id res chain seq x y z
N GLN A 1 -33.75 26.98 3.92
CA GLN A 1 -32.95 27.71 2.91
C GLN A 1 -31.74 26.85 2.60
N SER A 2 -31.57 26.41 1.35
CA SER A 2 -30.35 25.69 0.95
C SER A 2 -29.14 26.61 1.20
N LYS A 3 -28.03 26.05 1.70
CA LYS A 3 -26.80 26.80 1.96
C LYS A 3 -26.02 27.11 0.68
N LYS A 4 -26.35 26.43 -0.42
CA LYS A 4 -25.70 26.56 -1.73
C LYS A 4 -26.70 27.02 -2.77
N SER A 5 -26.24 27.81 -3.73
CA SER A 5 -27.06 28.22 -4.87
C SER A 5 -27.13 27.10 -5.91
N LEU A 6 -28.21 27.07 -6.72
CA LEU A 6 -28.38 26.05 -7.78
C LEU A 6 -27.19 26.07 -8.77
N ALA A 7 -26.62 27.25 -9.03
CA ALA A 7 -25.46 27.39 -9.91
C ALA A 7 -24.21 26.70 -9.33
N GLU A 8 -23.96 26.83 -8.01
CA GLU A 8 -22.84 26.18 -7.32
C GLU A 8 -22.96 24.66 -7.30
N GLU A 9 -24.19 24.14 -7.13
CA GLU A 9 -24.45 22.70 -7.18
C GLU A 9 -24.07 22.13 -8.56
N TYR A 10 -24.52 22.78 -9.64
CA TYR A 10 -24.17 22.39 -11.01
C TYR A 10 -22.67 22.50 -11.32
N GLU A 11 -22.01 23.56 -10.85
CA GLU A 11 -20.56 23.71 -11.02
C GLU A 11 -19.81 22.57 -10.32
N SER A 12 -20.20 22.23 -9.09
CA SER A 12 -19.56 21.16 -8.32
C SER A 12 -19.74 19.78 -8.97
N GLU A 13 -20.94 19.47 -9.48
CA GLU A 13 -21.19 18.22 -10.19
C GLU A 13 -20.45 18.14 -11.53
N TYR A 14 -20.34 19.25 -12.25
CA TYR A 14 -19.57 19.31 -13.49
C TYR A 14 -18.08 19.06 -13.24
N MET A 15 -17.52 19.67 -12.19
CA MET A 15 -16.14 19.44 -11.78
C MET A 15 -15.91 17.99 -11.32
N ALA A 16 -16.86 17.40 -10.60
CA ALA A 16 -16.81 15.99 -10.22
C ALA A 16 -16.79 15.06 -11.44
N GLN A 17 -17.63 15.32 -12.44
CA GLN A 17 -17.66 14.54 -13.68
C GLN A 17 -16.38 14.73 -14.53
N LYS A 18 -15.79 15.93 -14.53
CA LYS A 18 -14.57 16.22 -15.30
C LYS A 18 -13.29 15.69 -14.65
N ALA A 19 -13.18 15.80 -13.34
CA ALA A 19 -11.99 15.40 -12.60
C ALA A 19 -12.01 13.94 -12.13
N GLY A 20 -13.18 13.28 -12.12
CA GLY A 20 -13.31 11.89 -11.69
C GLY A 20 -12.79 11.71 -10.25
N ASP A 21 -11.87 10.77 -10.05
CA ASP A 21 -11.23 10.48 -8.75
C ASP A 21 -10.38 11.64 -8.18
N ALA A 22 -10.06 12.66 -8.98
CA ALA A 22 -9.29 13.83 -8.51
C ALA A 22 -10.18 14.92 -7.88
N PHE A 23 -11.52 14.79 -7.96
CA PHE A 23 -12.43 15.72 -7.30
C PHE A 23 -12.57 15.37 -5.82
N VAL A 24 -12.07 16.25 -4.97
CA VAL A 24 -12.31 16.17 -3.51
C VAL A 24 -13.41 17.18 -3.17
N PRO A 25 -14.61 16.73 -2.75
CA PRO A 25 -15.65 17.66 -2.34
C PRO A 25 -15.18 18.45 -1.12
N GLU A 26 -15.62 19.70 -1.02
CA GLU A 26 -15.20 20.64 0.04
C GLU A 26 -15.39 20.08 1.46
N ASN A 27 -16.43 19.25 1.66
CA ASN A 27 -16.69 18.59 2.94
C ASN A 27 -15.62 17.54 3.28
N GLU A 28 -15.15 16.78 2.28
CA GLU A 28 -14.07 15.81 2.45
C GLU A 28 -12.74 16.52 2.66
N ALA A 29 -12.48 17.63 1.96
CA ALA A 29 -11.28 18.45 2.19
C ALA A 29 -11.20 18.92 3.65
N LYS A 30 -12.28 19.52 4.18
CA LYS A 30 -12.36 19.94 5.60
C LYS A 30 -12.20 18.76 6.56
N LEU A 31 -12.74 17.60 6.22
CA LEU A 31 -12.57 16.40 7.02
C LEU A 31 -11.11 15.92 7.04
N THR A 32 -10.43 15.92 5.89
CA THR A 32 -9.01 15.55 5.80
C THR A 32 -8.10 16.51 6.56
N GLU A 33 -8.42 17.81 6.58
CA GLU A 33 -7.70 18.80 7.39
C GLU A 33 -7.86 18.51 8.88
N SER A 34 -9.09 18.28 9.36
CA SER A 34 -9.29 17.94 10.77
C SER A 34 -8.62 16.62 11.18
N HIS A 35 -8.58 15.62 10.30
CA HIS A 35 -7.80 14.40 10.52
C HIS A 35 -6.30 14.68 10.66
N ARG A 36 -5.74 15.53 9.79
CA ARG A 36 -4.31 15.92 9.87
C ARG A 36 -3.99 16.63 11.17
N ASP A 37 -4.87 17.52 11.62
CA ASP A 37 -4.68 18.25 12.87
C ASP A 37 -4.69 17.30 14.07
N VAL A 38 -5.68 16.40 14.15
CA VAL A 38 -5.76 15.39 15.20
C VAL A 38 -4.52 14.48 15.19
N ASP A 39 -4.08 14.03 14.01
CA ASP A 39 -2.87 13.20 13.88
C ASP A 39 -1.62 13.91 14.40
N SER A 40 -1.49 15.20 14.13
CA SER A 40 -0.36 16.01 14.62
C SER A 40 -0.37 16.12 16.16
N GLN A 41 -1.53 16.38 16.75
CA GLN A 41 -1.70 16.50 18.20
C GLN A 41 -1.47 15.15 18.89
N MET A 42 -1.97 14.07 18.30
CA MET A 42 -1.77 12.71 18.81
C MET A 42 -0.29 12.31 18.82
N ARG A 43 0.46 12.63 17.75
CA ARG A 43 1.91 12.39 17.72
C ARG A 43 2.62 13.16 18.82
N ASN A 44 2.31 14.45 18.99
CA ASN A 44 2.91 15.27 20.04
C ASN A 44 2.59 14.73 21.44
N LEU A 45 1.33 14.40 21.70
CA LEU A 45 0.89 13.83 22.98
C LEU A 45 1.63 12.52 23.30
N PHE A 46 1.68 11.58 22.34
CA PHE A 46 2.38 10.31 22.57
C PHE A 46 3.87 10.49 22.78
N THR A 47 4.53 11.40 22.05
CA THR A 47 5.95 11.68 22.33
C THR A 47 6.20 12.21 23.73
N GLN A 48 5.28 13.02 24.28
CA GLN A 48 5.36 13.53 25.65
C GLN A 48 5.11 12.43 26.69
N LEU A 49 4.11 11.56 26.45
CA LEU A 49 3.80 10.43 27.33
C LEU A 49 4.92 9.38 27.32
N ASP A 50 5.51 9.12 26.15
CA ASP A 50 6.65 8.22 25.99
C ASP A 50 7.88 8.74 26.76
N ALA A 51 8.15 10.05 26.69
CA ALA A 51 9.21 10.68 27.46
C ALA A 51 8.96 10.61 28.98
N LEU A 52 7.73 10.87 29.43
CA LEU A 52 7.34 10.79 30.85
C LEU A 52 7.45 9.36 31.41
N SER A 53 7.15 8.36 30.58
CA SER A 53 7.21 6.94 30.94
C SER A 53 8.60 6.31 30.75
N HIS A 54 9.65 7.11 30.54
CA HIS A 54 11.02 6.63 30.29
C HIS A 54 11.11 5.64 29.12
N PHE A 55 10.27 5.82 28.09
CA PHE A 55 10.21 4.99 26.89
C PHE A 55 9.88 3.50 27.15
N HIS A 56 9.21 3.19 28.26
CA HIS A 56 8.74 1.85 28.58
C HIS A 56 7.30 1.62 28.11
N PHE A 57 7.11 1.47 26.80
CA PHE A 57 5.81 1.23 26.19
C PHE A 57 5.89 0.19 25.07
N ALA A 58 4.74 -0.30 24.60
CA ALA A 58 4.68 -1.24 23.48
C ALA A 58 5.03 -0.51 22.17
N PRO A 59 5.98 -1.01 21.37
CA PRO A 59 6.36 -0.36 20.12
C PRO A 59 5.14 -0.17 19.22
N ARG A 60 5.10 0.94 18.48
CA ARG A 60 3.98 1.25 17.59
C ARG A 60 3.75 0.09 16.61
N PRO A 61 2.49 -0.26 16.32
CA PRO A 61 2.20 -1.32 15.37
C PRO A 61 2.80 -0.97 14.00
N ALA A 62 3.38 -1.96 13.32
CA ALA A 62 3.97 -1.75 12.01
C ALA A 62 2.91 -1.26 11.02
N ALA A 63 3.02 0.00 10.61
CA ALA A 63 2.27 0.58 9.51
C ALA A 63 3.03 0.34 8.20
N MET A 64 2.29 0.21 7.10
CA MET A 64 2.87 0.13 5.76
C MET A 64 3.23 1.54 5.30
N ASP A 65 4.52 1.88 5.32
CA ASP A 65 5.02 3.15 4.79
C ASP A 65 5.56 2.94 3.37
N ILE A 66 5.16 3.82 2.44
CA ILE A 66 5.58 3.76 1.04
C ILE A 66 6.61 4.86 0.80
N GLU A 67 7.85 4.48 0.53
CA GLU A 67 8.93 5.39 0.13
C GLU A 67 9.14 5.32 -1.38
N ILE A 68 9.11 6.48 -2.05
CA ILE A 68 9.44 6.58 -3.48
C ILE A 68 10.93 6.94 -3.58
N ARG A 69 11.75 6.01 -4.09
CA ARG A 69 13.19 6.21 -4.31
C ARG A 69 13.47 6.47 -5.79
N THR A 70 14.38 7.40 -6.07
CA THR A 70 14.84 7.71 -7.43
C THR A 70 16.12 6.92 -7.74
N ASN A 71 16.34 6.57 -9.02
CA ASN A 71 17.57 5.90 -9.41
C ASN A 71 18.74 6.89 -9.35
N THR A 72 19.47 6.85 -8.23
CA THR A 72 20.71 7.60 -8.02
C THR A 72 21.84 6.62 -7.72
N PRO A 73 23.10 6.92 -8.07
CA PRO A 73 24.23 6.08 -7.67
C PRO A 73 24.32 6.06 -6.14
N ALA A 74 24.57 4.88 -5.57
CA ALA A 74 24.55 4.66 -4.11
C ALA A 74 25.40 5.69 -3.35
N LEU A 75 26.57 6.01 -3.92
CA LEU A 75 27.55 6.91 -3.34
C LEU A 75 27.11 8.38 -3.27
N GLN A 76 26.26 8.88 -4.18
CA GLN A 76 25.90 10.31 -4.21
C GLN A 76 25.08 10.75 -2.98
N MET A 77 24.43 9.80 -2.29
CA MET A 77 23.72 10.07 -1.05
C MET A 77 24.65 10.07 0.18
N GLU A 78 25.86 9.53 0.08
CA GLU A 78 26.74 9.27 1.22
C GLU A 78 27.78 10.38 1.44
N GLU A 79 28.53 10.81 0.42
CA GLU A 79 29.74 11.65 0.64
C GLU A 79 30.00 12.72 -0.44
N LYS A 80 30.54 13.88 -0.02
CA LYS A 80 31.06 14.96 -0.90
C LYS A 80 32.60 14.93 -1.00
N LEU A 81 33.19 13.76 -1.15
CA LEU A 81 34.64 13.60 -1.27
C LEU A 81 35.04 13.35 -2.74
N PRO A 82 36.18 13.88 -3.21
CA PRO A 82 36.56 13.85 -4.63
C PRO A 82 37.10 12.49 -5.12
N VAL A 83 37.25 11.48 -4.26
CA VAL A 83 37.81 10.17 -4.64
C VAL A 83 36.93 9.06 -4.08
N SER A 84 35.84 8.74 -4.78
CA SER A 84 35.22 7.43 -4.61
C SER A 84 34.54 7.01 -5.92
N MET A 85 34.94 5.84 -6.42
CA MET A 85 34.40 5.26 -7.64
C MET A 85 33.83 3.88 -7.31
N THR A 86 32.54 3.82 -7.03
CA THR A 86 31.74 2.60 -7.06
C THR A 86 30.61 2.81 -8.07
N GLN A 87 30.55 1.95 -9.09
CA GLN A 87 29.59 2.06 -10.23
C GLN A 87 28.23 1.41 -9.89
N ALA A 88 27.85 1.35 -8.62
CA ALA A 88 26.62 0.67 -8.18
C ALA A 88 25.47 1.67 -8.03
N ASP A 89 24.37 1.39 -8.72
CA ASP A 89 23.11 2.12 -8.58
C ASP A 89 22.33 1.66 -7.33
N GLN A 90 21.51 2.53 -6.75
CA GLN A 90 20.66 2.16 -5.60
C GLN A 90 19.55 1.18 -5.98
N LEU A 91 19.07 1.25 -7.22
CA LEU A 91 17.94 0.46 -7.68
C LEU A 91 18.42 -0.90 -8.19
N ALA A 92 17.75 -1.97 -7.80
CA ALA A 92 18.12 -3.31 -8.24
C ALA A 92 17.74 -3.52 -9.72
N PRO A 93 18.47 -4.38 -10.48
CA PRO A 93 18.12 -4.66 -11.88
C PRO A 93 16.69 -5.19 -12.09
N SER A 94 16.11 -5.84 -11.08
CA SER A 94 14.71 -6.32 -11.12
C SER A 94 13.66 -5.22 -10.96
N GLU A 95 14.03 -4.08 -10.36
CA GLU A 95 13.18 -2.90 -10.20
C GLU A 95 13.20 -2.05 -11.48
N ILE A 96 14.35 -2.02 -12.18
CA ILE A 96 14.49 -1.42 -13.51
C ILE A 96 13.81 -2.27 -14.58
N PHE A 97 13.94 -3.61 -14.50
CA PHE A 97 13.39 -4.54 -15.47
C PHE A 97 12.68 -5.72 -14.79
N ASP A 98 11.35 -5.72 -14.81
CA ASP A 98 10.58 -6.91 -14.42
C ASP A 98 10.57 -7.92 -15.57
N LYS A 99 11.18 -9.08 -15.33
CA LYS A 99 11.18 -10.22 -16.28
C LYS A 99 9.77 -10.79 -16.50
N ARG A 100 8.80 -10.50 -15.62
CA ARG A 100 7.42 -11.00 -15.69
C ARG A 100 6.52 -10.11 -16.57
N GLN A 101 7.04 -9.60 -17.68
CA GLN A 101 6.24 -8.83 -18.63
C GLN A 101 5.06 -9.65 -19.17
N LYS A 102 4.03 -8.97 -19.68
CA LYS A 102 2.83 -9.63 -20.24
C LYS A 102 3.24 -10.59 -21.37
N GLY A 103 3.18 -11.89 -21.10
CA GLY A 103 3.54 -12.95 -22.05
C GLY A 103 4.80 -13.73 -21.67
N ALA A 104 5.68 -13.16 -20.84
CA ALA A 104 6.85 -13.86 -20.34
C ALA A 104 6.48 -14.92 -19.30
N GLY A 105 7.13 -16.08 -19.38
CA GLY A 105 7.08 -17.13 -18.37
C GLY A 105 7.71 -16.68 -17.05
N ARG A 106 7.65 -17.54 -16.02
CA ARG A 106 8.27 -17.27 -14.71
C ARG A 106 9.79 -17.04 -14.80
N THR A 107 10.43 -17.57 -15.84
CA THR A 107 11.86 -17.45 -16.14
C THR A 107 12.21 -16.17 -16.90
N GLY A 108 11.22 -15.43 -17.40
CA GLY A 108 11.43 -14.26 -18.26
C GLY A 108 11.41 -14.58 -19.75
N ASP A 109 11.29 -15.85 -20.12
CA ASP A 109 11.25 -16.27 -21.53
C ASP A 109 9.90 -15.91 -22.14
N ILE A 110 9.92 -15.17 -23.24
CA ILE A 110 8.73 -14.86 -24.03
C ILE A 110 8.52 -16.03 -24.99
N VAL A 111 7.61 -16.93 -24.63
CA VAL A 111 7.25 -18.07 -25.48
C VAL A 111 5.91 -17.79 -26.14
N GLY A 112 5.88 -17.83 -27.47
CA GLY A 112 4.67 -17.62 -28.25
C GLY A 112 3.66 -18.75 -28.06
N ASP A 113 2.35 -18.47 -28.11
CA ASP A 113 1.32 -19.51 -27.95
C ASP A 113 1.35 -20.59 -29.07
N THR A 114 1.97 -20.26 -30.21
CA THR A 114 2.22 -21.15 -31.37
C THR A 114 3.39 -22.11 -31.15
N GLU A 115 4.33 -21.76 -30.27
CA GLU A 115 5.53 -22.56 -29.98
C GLU A 115 5.27 -23.54 -28.83
N LEU A 116 4.19 -23.35 -28.06
CA LEU A 116 3.82 -24.25 -26.96
C LEU A 116 3.31 -25.61 -27.45
N SER A 117 3.91 -26.66 -26.91
CA SER A 117 3.38 -28.02 -27.03
C SER A 117 2.02 -28.15 -26.31
N ARG A 118 1.22 -29.13 -26.73
CA ARG A 118 -0.10 -29.43 -26.14
C ARG A 118 0.01 -29.74 -24.64
N GLU A 119 1.08 -30.41 -24.22
CA GLU A 119 1.34 -30.77 -22.83
C GLU A 119 1.65 -29.55 -21.97
N GLU A 120 2.53 -28.68 -22.47
CA GLU A 120 2.89 -27.41 -21.82
C GLU A 120 1.69 -26.50 -21.66
N ARG A 121 0.81 -26.44 -22.68
CA ARG A 121 -0.45 -25.69 -22.62
C ARG A 121 -1.36 -26.22 -21.51
N LYS A 122 -1.46 -27.54 -21.34
CA LYS A 122 -2.23 -28.19 -20.26
C LYS A 122 -1.64 -27.85 -18.89
N LEU A 123 -0.32 -27.95 -18.73
CA LEU A 123 0.41 -27.58 -17.50
C LEU A 123 0.19 -26.10 -17.14
N ARG A 124 0.30 -25.19 -18.11
CA ARG A 124 0.05 -23.74 -17.92
C ARG A 124 -1.37 -23.48 -17.44
N ARG A 125 -2.37 -24.16 -18.00
CA ARG A 125 -3.78 -24.05 -17.56
C ARG A 125 -3.97 -24.58 -16.13
N GLN A 126 -3.35 -25.71 -15.78
CA GLN A 126 -3.44 -26.26 -14.42
C GLN A 126 -2.79 -25.33 -13.39
N ARG A 127 -1.61 -24.78 -13.69
CA ARG A 127 -0.93 -23.79 -12.84
C ARG A 127 -1.81 -22.55 -12.62
N LYS A 128 -2.33 -21.95 -13.70
CA LYS A 128 -3.26 -20.81 -13.62
C LYS A 128 -4.50 -21.12 -12.78
N LYS A 129 -5.07 -22.33 -12.90
CA LYS A 129 -6.21 -22.77 -12.07
C LYS A 129 -5.83 -22.88 -10.59
N GLY A 130 -4.66 -23.45 -10.30
CA GLY A 130 -4.10 -23.55 -8.95
C GLY A 130 -3.87 -22.18 -8.30
N GLU A 131 -3.26 -21.25 -9.03
CA GLU A 131 -3.04 -19.87 -8.59
C GLU A 131 -4.35 -19.15 -8.29
N LYS A 132 -5.35 -19.24 -9.17
CA LYS A 132 -6.68 -18.68 -8.93
C LYS A 132 -7.34 -19.25 -7.67
N LYS A 133 -7.22 -20.56 -7.44
CA LYS A 133 -7.76 -21.21 -6.23
C LYS A 133 -7.05 -20.69 -4.97
N LYS A 134 -5.72 -20.55 -5.01
CA LYS A 134 -4.94 -19.98 -3.89
C LYS A 134 -5.33 -18.52 -3.62
N GLN A 135 -5.48 -17.70 -4.66
CA GLN A 135 -5.92 -16.31 -4.54
C GLN A 135 -7.34 -16.21 -3.97
N ALA A 136 -8.27 -17.06 -4.42
CA ALA A 136 -9.63 -17.10 -3.88
C ALA A 136 -9.66 -17.52 -2.41
N ALA A 137 -8.85 -18.52 -2.03
CA ALA A 137 -8.71 -18.95 -0.63
C ALA A 137 -8.12 -17.84 0.25
N ALA A 138 -7.07 -17.15 -0.22
CA ALA A 138 -6.45 -16.03 0.49
C ALA A 138 -7.43 -14.86 0.69
N LYS A 139 -8.21 -14.50 -0.34
CA LYS A 139 -9.26 -13.48 -0.24
C LYS A 139 -10.34 -13.87 0.77
N ALA A 140 -10.76 -15.14 0.77
CA ALA A 140 -11.76 -15.65 1.72
C ALA A 140 -11.24 -15.74 3.17
N SER A 141 -9.93 -15.88 3.40
CA SER A 141 -9.36 -15.81 4.76
C SER A 141 -9.21 -14.40 5.27
N VAL A 142 -8.93 -13.42 4.40
CA VAL A 142 -8.81 -12.00 4.78
C VAL A 142 -10.19 -11.39 5.10
N SER A 143 -11.26 -11.85 4.45
CA SER A 143 -12.62 -11.36 4.69
C SER A 143 -13.32 -11.96 5.93
N LYS A 144 -12.69 -12.91 6.64
CA LYS A 144 -13.26 -13.45 7.89
C LYS A 144 -12.78 -12.57 9.06
N PRO A 145 -13.69 -11.92 9.83
CA PRO A 145 -13.28 -11.16 10.99
C PRO A 145 -12.60 -12.09 12.00
N LYS A 146 -11.46 -11.65 12.56
CA LYS A 146 -10.75 -12.39 13.63
C LYS A 146 -11.75 -12.68 14.77
N PRO A 147 -11.82 -13.91 15.29
CA PRO A 147 -12.70 -14.22 16.41
C PRO A 147 -12.28 -13.38 17.62
N THR A 148 -13.21 -12.58 18.13
CA THR A 148 -13.04 -11.80 19.35
C THR A 148 -12.82 -12.76 20.52
N VAL A 149 -11.65 -12.68 21.17
CA VAL A 149 -11.36 -13.43 22.38
C VAL A 149 -12.27 -12.88 23.48
N LYS A 150 -13.28 -13.66 23.90
CA LYS A 150 -14.12 -13.32 25.06
C LYS A 150 -13.25 -13.37 26.33
N PRO A 151 -13.25 -12.34 27.19
CA PRO A 151 -12.51 -12.38 28.44
C PRO A 151 -13.09 -13.46 29.38
N PRO A 152 -12.25 -14.14 30.18
CA PRO A 152 -12.71 -15.20 31.07
C PRO A 152 -13.62 -14.63 32.17
N THR A 153 -14.82 -15.19 32.30
CA THR A 153 -15.76 -14.88 33.38
C THR A 153 -15.24 -15.50 34.67
N VAL A 154 -14.76 -14.65 35.59
CA VAL A 154 -14.49 -15.06 36.98
C VAL A 154 -15.83 -15.36 37.64
N LYS A 155 -16.07 -16.64 37.95
CA LYS A 155 -17.18 -17.05 38.81
C LYS A 155 -16.94 -16.48 40.20
N SER A 156 -17.78 -15.54 40.64
CA SER A 156 -17.90 -15.16 42.03
C SER A 156 -18.42 -16.37 42.81
N ALA A 157 -17.55 -16.98 43.62
CA ALA A 157 -17.94 -17.98 44.60
C ALA A 157 -18.73 -17.30 45.73
N SER A 158 -19.72 -18.05 46.21
CA SER A 158 -20.67 -17.72 47.27
C SER A 158 -20.02 -17.49 48.64
#